data_AF-A0A1I9G5B6-F1
#
_entry.id   AF-A0A1I9G5B6-F1
#
_cell.length_a   1.000
_cell.length_b   1.000
_cell.length_c   1.000
_cell.angle_alpha   90.00
_cell.angle_beta   90.00
_cell.angle_gamma   90.00
#
_symmetry.space_group_name_H-M   'P 1'
#
loop_
_entity.id
_entity.type
_entity.pdbx_description
1 polymer ?
#
loop_
_entity_poly.entity_id
_entity_poly.type
_entity_poly.pdbx_seq_one_letter_code
_entity_poly.pdbx_strand_id
1 'polypeptide(L)'
;MDFREVDLETPAGTLADSLAQIFLMTTNSELRQQAYQMVGVDNNRDFALAVEARLNEYFQGKQRKLDRRSILQIRKEKDNASIILEHFLKTAGLPPDAVKKFCSKK
;
A
#
# COMPACT_ATOMS: atom_id res chain seq x y z
N MET A 1 15.70 20.32 -19.95
CA MET A 1 15.64 19.04 -19.22
C MET A 1 14.54 19.19 -18.20
N ASP A 2 13.48 18.39 -18.32
CA ASP A 2 12.38 18.38 -17.33
C ASP A 2 12.88 17.60 -16.11
N PHE A 3 13.21 18.29 -15.04
CA PHE A 3 13.63 17.65 -13.79
C PHE A 3 12.37 17.11 -13.10
N ARG A 4 11.88 15.96 -13.56
CA ARG A 4 10.77 15.28 -12.88
C ARG A 4 11.26 14.84 -11.51
N GLU A 5 10.57 15.33 -10.49
CA GLU A 5 10.78 14.95 -9.09
C GLU A 5 9.60 14.09 -8.65
N VAL A 6 9.85 13.27 -7.63
CA VAL A 6 8.84 12.39 -7.05
C VAL A 6 7.80 13.26 -6.34
N ASP A 7 6.51 13.00 -6.58
CA ASP A 7 5.43 13.79 -5.99
C ASP A 7 5.13 13.32 -4.56
N LEU A 8 5.82 13.94 -3.60
CA LEU A 8 5.70 13.62 -2.18
C LEU A 8 4.31 13.93 -1.58
N GLU A 9 3.47 14.71 -2.26
CA GLU A 9 2.09 14.97 -1.82
C GLU A 9 1.18 13.74 -2.07
N THR A 10 1.62 12.80 -2.90
CA THR A 10 0.88 11.57 -3.18
C THR A 10 1.37 10.39 -2.35
N PRO A 11 0.48 9.49 -1.90
CA PRO A 11 0.90 8.25 -1.22
C PRO A 11 1.89 7.41 -2.05
N ALA A 12 1.79 7.44 -3.37
CA ALA A 12 2.71 6.75 -4.27
C ALA A 12 4.11 7.36 -4.21
N GLY A 13 4.21 8.68 -4.28
CA GLY A 13 5.50 9.37 -4.22
C GLY A 13 6.14 9.27 -2.84
N THR A 14 5.37 9.37 -1.75
CA THR A 14 5.93 9.18 -0.39
C THR A 14 6.49 7.77 -0.19
N LEU A 15 5.80 6.75 -0.71
CA LEU A 15 6.28 5.35 -0.65
C LEU A 15 7.50 5.12 -1.55
N ALA A 16 7.51 5.70 -2.74
CA ALA A 16 8.61 5.59 -3.68
C ALA A 16 9.89 6.25 -3.14
N ASP A 17 9.77 7.45 -2.57
CA ASP A 17 10.85 8.17 -1.92
C ASP A 17 11.39 7.39 -0.69
N SER A 18 10.50 6.90 0.16
CA SER A 18 10.89 6.08 1.33
C SER A 18 11.67 4.82 0.91
N LEU A 19 11.21 4.12 -0.14
CA LEU A 19 11.91 2.95 -0.67
C LEU A 19 13.28 3.33 -1.25
N ALA A 20 13.35 4.41 -2.02
CA ALA A 20 14.60 4.90 -2.59
C ALA A 20 15.60 5.29 -1.49
N GLN A 21 15.15 5.90 -0.39
CA GLN A 21 16.00 6.19 0.77
C GLN A 21 16.51 4.92 1.46
N ILE A 22 15.66 3.91 1.66
CA ILE A 22 16.06 2.62 2.25
C ILE A 22 17.14 1.93 1.41
N PHE A 23 16.98 1.92 0.08
CA PHE A 23 17.98 1.33 -0.81
C PHE A 23 19.27 2.15 -0.86
N LEU A 24 19.19 3.48 -0.79
CA LEU A 24 20.36 4.36 -0.72
C LEU A 24 21.16 4.13 0.58
N MET A 25 20.47 3.97 1.71
CA MET A 25 21.07 3.74 3.04
C MET A 25 21.55 2.30 3.26
N THR A 26 21.13 1.36 2.41
CA THR A 26 21.54 -0.05 2.50
C THR A 26 23.04 -0.20 2.22
N THR A 27 23.74 -0.90 3.11
CA THR A 27 25.17 -1.23 2.98
C THR A 27 25.44 -2.31 1.94
N ASN A 28 24.43 -3.12 1.61
CA ASN A 28 24.52 -4.16 0.57
C ASN A 28 24.25 -3.56 -0.83
N SER A 29 25.34 -3.22 -1.53
CA SER A 29 25.25 -2.63 -2.87
C SER A 29 24.63 -3.56 -3.92
N GLU A 30 24.82 -4.88 -3.81
CA GLU A 30 24.24 -5.84 -4.74
C GLU A 30 22.71 -5.84 -4.68
N LEU A 31 22.14 -5.76 -3.47
CA LEU A 31 20.69 -5.71 -3.27
C LEU A 31 20.08 -4.44 -3.88
N ARG A 32 20.77 -3.30 -3.73
CA ARG A 32 20.39 -2.04 -4.39
C ARG A 32 20.45 -2.16 -5.91
N GLN A 33 21.50 -2.77 -6.44
CA GLN A 33 21.70 -2.90 -7.89
C GLN A 33 20.69 -3.87 -8.51
N GLN A 34 20.35 -4.96 -7.81
CA GLN A 34 19.26 -5.85 -8.20
C GLN A 34 17.90 -5.13 -8.22
N ALA A 35 17.63 -4.31 -7.21
CA ALA A 35 16.39 -3.53 -7.16
C ALA A 35 16.28 -2.57 -8.35
N TYR A 36 17.37 -1.89 -8.71
CA TYR A 36 17.44 -1.01 -9.88
C TYR A 36 17.19 -1.77 -11.19
N GLN A 37 17.84 -2.92 -11.36
CA GLN A 37 17.64 -3.80 -12.52
C GLN A 37 16.18 -4.30 -12.65
N MET A 38 15.51 -4.61 -11.54
CA MET A 38 14.10 -5.05 -11.56
C MET A 38 13.14 -3.98 -12.10
N VAL A 39 13.52 -2.71 -12.04
CA VAL A 39 12.75 -1.58 -12.59
C VAL A 39 13.37 -1.02 -13.87
N GLY A 40 14.47 -1.60 -14.35
CA GLY A 40 15.13 -1.20 -15.60
C GLY A 40 15.83 0.15 -15.52
N VAL A 41 16.33 0.53 -14.34
CA VAL A 41 17.00 1.81 -14.08
C VAL A 41 18.39 1.57 -13.51
N ASP A 42 19.24 2.60 -13.53
CA ASP A 42 20.65 2.50 -13.05
C ASP A 42 20.97 3.44 -11.88
N ASN A 43 20.03 4.32 -11.49
CA ASN A 43 20.23 5.30 -10.42
C ASN A 43 19.02 5.41 -9.49
N ASN A 44 19.27 5.95 -8.28
CA ASN A 44 18.26 6.03 -7.22
C ASN A 44 17.08 6.93 -7.55
N ARG A 45 17.32 8.00 -8.31
CA ARG A 45 16.29 8.97 -8.67
C ARG A 45 15.28 8.33 -9.63
N ASP A 46 15.79 7.69 -10.67
CA ASP A 46 14.97 7.02 -11.67
C ASP A 46 14.27 5.80 -11.06
N PHE A 47 14.89 5.15 -10.07
CA PHE A 47 14.24 4.12 -9.26
C PHE A 47 13.01 4.67 -8.53
N ALA A 48 13.13 5.80 -7.86
CA ALA A 48 12.00 6.41 -7.16
C ALA A 48 10.87 6.77 -8.14
N LEU A 49 11.18 7.40 -9.27
CA LEU A 49 10.19 7.76 -10.30
C LEU A 49 9.51 6.52 -10.92
N ALA A 50 10.27 5.45 -11.18
CA ALA A 50 9.73 4.21 -11.73
C ALA A 50 8.82 3.48 -10.74
N VAL A 51 9.20 3.47 -9.46
CA VAL A 51 8.37 2.91 -8.38
C VAL A 51 7.10 3.72 -8.19
N GLU A 52 7.20 5.05 -8.18
CA GLU A 52 6.05 5.95 -8.08
C GLU A 52 5.06 5.71 -9.23
N ALA A 53 5.53 5.66 -10.48
CA ALA A 53 4.68 5.41 -11.64
C ALA A 53 3.94 4.07 -11.51
N ARG A 54 4.64 3.02 -11.07
CA ARG A 54 4.07 1.68 -10.90
C ARG A 54 3.05 1.60 -9.76
N LEU A 55 3.31 2.33 -8.66
CA LEU A 55 2.36 2.49 -7.56
C LEU A 55 1.14 3.29 -7.98
N ASN A 56 1.31 4.37 -8.75
CA ASN A 56 0.22 5.16 -9.30
C ASN A 56 -0.65 4.34 -10.26
N GLU A 57 -0.07 3.53 -11.15
CA GLU A 57 -0.84 2.59 -11.98
C GLU A 57 -1.62 1.58 -11.15
N TYR A 58 -0.98 1.02 -10.11
CA TYR A 58 -1.64 0.10 -9.20
C TYR A 58 -2.81 0.75 -8.45
N PHE A 59 -2.62 1.98 -7.95
CA PHE A 59 -3.67 2.74 -7.30
C PHE A 59 -4.79 3.13 -8.26
N GLN A 60 -4.50 3.56 -9.48
CA GLN A 60 -5.53 3.83 -10.49
C GLN A 60 -6.30 2.56 -10.89
N GLY A 61 -5.62 1.43 -11.03
CA GLY A 61 -6.24 0.13 -11.31
C GLY A 61 -7.11 -0.36 -10.16
N LYS A 62 -6.69 -0.14 -8.91
CA LYS A 62 -7.48 -0.45 -7.71
C LYS A 62 -8.62 0.54 -7.50
N GLN A 63 -8.41 1.83 -7.76
CA GLN A 63 -9.42 2.86 -7.65
C GLN A 63 -10.51 2.64 -8.69
N ARG A 64 -10.19 2.34 -9.95
CA ARG A 64 -11.19 1.89 -10.96
C ARG A 64 -11.94 0.63 -10.54
N LYS A 65 -11.27 -0.33 -9.88
CA LYS A 65 -11.93 -1.52 -9.35
C LYS A 65 -12.82 -1.20 -8.15
N LEU A 66 -12.45 -0.24 -7.30
CA LEU A 66 -13.26 0.25 -6.19
C LEU A 66 -14.45 1.09 -6.68
N ASP A 67 -14.26 1.93 -7.71
CA ASP A 67 -15.30 2.76 -8.33
C ASP A 67 -16.34 1.93 -9.08
N ARG A 68 -15.93 0.76 -9.62
CA ARG A 68 -16.84 -0.23 -10.20
C ARG A 68 -17.53 -1.12 -9.18
N ARG A 69 -17.08 -1.16 -7.93
CA ARG A 69 -17.78 -1.93 -6.90
C ARG A 69 -19.02 -1.15 -6.51
N SER A 70 -20.17 -1.80 -6.58
CA SER A 70 -21.37 -1.16 -6.06
C SER A 70 -21.22 -0.95 -4.55
N ILE A 71 -21.83 0.11 -4.03
CA ILE A 71 -21.90 0.38 -2.58
C ILE A 71 -22.40 -0.86 -1.81
N LEU A 72 -23.25 -1.68 -2.43
CA LEU A 72 -23.73 -2.95 -1.88
C LEU A 72 -22.62 -4.00 -1.75
N GLN A 73 -21.72 -4.12 -2.73
CA GLN A 73 -20.59 -5.04 -2.67
C GLN A 73 -19.60 -4.63 -1.58
N ILE A 74 -19.30 -3.33 -1.46
CA ILE A 74 -18.43 -2.79 -0.42
C ILE A 74 -19.02 -3.04 0.97
N ARG A 75 -20.33 -2.82 1.15
CA ARG A 75 -21.03 -3.14 2.41
C ARG A 75 -20.97 -4.63 2.73
N LYS A 76 -21.24 -5.50 1.76
CA LYS A 76 -21.18 -6.96 1.95
C LYS A 76 -19.78 -7.42 2.35
N GLU A 77 -18.74 -6.89 1.72
CA GLU A 77 -17.34 -7.17 2.08
C GLU A 77 -17.03 -6.69 3.50
N LYS A 78 -17.50 -5.50 3.89
CA LYS A 78 -17.35 -4.97 5.25
C LYS A 78 -18.06 -5.86 6.28
N ASP A 79 -19.29 -6.26 6.01
CA ASP A 79 -20.08 -7.11 6.90
C ASP A 79 -19.41 -8.49 7.07
N ASN A 80 -18.91 -9.07 5.97
CA ASN A 80 -18.13 -10.32 6.02
C ASN A 80 -16.83 -10.16 6.83
N ALA A 81 -16.09 -9.07 6.64
CA ALA A 81 -14.87 -8.81 7.38
C ALA A 81 -15.15 -8.63 8.89
N SER A 82 -16.24 -7.96 9.25
CA SER A 82 -16.68 -7.84 10.65
C SER A 82 -16.99 -9.20 11.28
N ILE A 83 -17.67 -10.10 10.55
CA ILE A 83 -17.97 -11.46 11.04
C ILE A 83 -16.68 -12.25 11.28
N ILE A 84 -15.73 -12.19 10.34
CA ILE A 84 -14.44 -12.88 10.45
C ILE A 84 -13.65 -12.32 11.64
N LEU A 85 -13.59 -11.00 11.78
CA LEU A 85 -12.89 -10.33 12.87
C LEU A 85 -13.52 -10.69 14.22
N GLU A 86 -14.86 -10.67 14.32
CA GLU A 86 -15.57 -11.06 15.53
C GLU A 86 -15.26 -12.51 15.92
N HIS A 87 -15.22 -13.42 14.95
CA HIS A 87 -14.83 -14.81 15.17
C HIS A 87 -13.39 -14.90 15.71
N PHE A 88 -12.43 -14.26 15.06
CA PHE A 88 -11.03 -14.24 15.51
C PHE A 88 -10.87 -13.69 16.92
N LEU A 89 -11.54 -12.58 17.25
CA LEU A 89 -11.44 -11.96 18.57
C LEU A 89 -12.07 -12.83 19.67
N LYS A 90 -13.18 -13.52 19.37
CA LYS A 90 -13.79 -14.51 20.27
C LYS A 90 -12.87 -15.71 20.48
N THR A 91 -12.28 -16.25 19.42
CA THR A 91 -11.34 -17.38 19.50
C THR A 91 -10.06 -17.00 20.26
N ALA A 92 -9.61 -15.74 20.17
CA ALA A 92 -8.49 -15.21 20.93
C ALA A 92 -8.81 -14.94 22.42
N GLY A 93 -10.04 -15.23 22.88
CA GLY A 93 -10.42 -15.13 24.29
C GLY A 93 -10.73 -13.72 24.79
N LEU A 94 -10.97 -12.74 23.89
CA LEU A 94 -11.36 -11.41 24.32
C LEU A 94 -12.78 -11.40 24.93
N PRO A 95 -13.00 -10.62 26.00
CA PRO A 95 -14.32 -10.49 26.60
C PRO A 95 -15.33 -9.91 25.60
N PRO A 96 -16.59 -10.38 25.59
CA PRO A 96 -17.59 -10.01 24.59
C PRO A 96 -17.81 -8.51 24.43
N ASP A 97 -17.70 -7.75 25.53
CA ASP A 97 -17.88 -6.30 25.54
C ASP A 97 -16.78 -5.56 24.77
N ALA A 98 -15.54 -6.07 24.83
CA ALA A 98 -14.42 -5.56 24.05
C ALA A 98 -14.61 -5.87 22.56
N VAL A 99 -15.02 -7.09 22.23
CA VAL A 99 -15.30 -7.50 20.84
C VAL A 99 -16.39 -6.63 20.21
N LYS A 100 -17.48 -6.38 20.95
CA LYS A 100 -18.60 -5.54 20.50
C LYS A 100 -18.17 -4.10 20.23
N LYS A 101 -17.29 -3.53 21.06
CA LYS A 101 -16.73 -2.17 20.89
C LYS A 101 -15.88 -2.03 19.61
N PHE A 102 -15.12 -3.06 19.24
CA PHE A 102 -14.34 -3.08 17.99
C PHE A 102 -15.21 -3.27 16.75
N CYS A 103 -16.23 -4.12 16.81
CA CYS A 103 -17.09 -4.43 15.66
C CYS A 103 -18.20 -3.38 15.41
N SER A 104 -18.51 -2.52 16.40
CA SER A 104 -19.63 -1.55 16.34
C SER A 104 -19.25 -0.13 15.91
N LYS A 105 -18.01 0.14 15.46
CA LYS A 105 -17.69 1.46 14.90
C LYS A 105 -18.42 1.62 13.54
N LYS A 106 -19.58 2.27 13.62
CA LYS A 106 -20.35 2.79 12.48
C LYS A 106 -19.54 3.85 11.73
#